data_AF-A0A966N1N5-F1
#
_entry.id   AF-A0A966N1N5-F1
#
_cell.length_a   1.000
_cell.length_b   1.000
_cell.length_c   1.000
_cell.angle_alpha   90.00
_cell.angle_beta   90.00
_cell.angle_gamma   90.00
#
_symmetry.space_group_name_H-M   'P 1'
#
loop_
_entity.id
_entity.type
_entity.pdbx_description
1 polymer ?
#
loop_
_entity_poly.entity_id
_entity_poly.type
_entity_poly.pdbx_seq_one_letter_code
_entity_poly.pdbx_strand_id
1 'polypeptide(L)'
;KPQENGGHVGVRWFSLSNRTNHGLYFQLDKPLMVTVTPHRSTDIAAATHNVFLKESGNTVVTIDATHRGVGTASCGPDTLEKYRIKPGTYKWSWTALSF
;
A
#
# COMPACT_ATOMS: atom_id res chain seq x y z
N LYS A 1 -16.04 4.73 -9.02
CA LYS A 1 -14.65 4.96 -9.44
C LYS A 1 -13.68 4.28 -8.48
N PRO A 2 -12.96 3.23 -8.92
CA PRO A 2 -11.84 2.65 -8.17
C PRO A 2 -10.78 3.70 -7.80
N GLN A 3 -10.21 3.59 -6.61
CA GLN A 3 -9.25 4.53 -6.02
C GLN A 3 -8.29 3.78 -5.09
N GLU A 4 -7.21 4.43 -4.65
CA GLU A 4 -6.29 3.90 -3.64
C GLU A 4 -7.06 3.41 -2.39
N ASN A 5 -6.75 2.20 -1.92
CA ASN A 5 -7.51 1.55 -0.85
C ASN A 5 -6.71 0.40 -0.20
N GLY A 6 -7.15 -0.05 0.98
CA GLY A 6 -6.65 -1.27 1.62
C GLY A 6 -5.31 -1.11 2.36
N GLY A 7 -4.80 0.12 2.49
CA GLY A 7 -3.56 0.36 3.21
C GLY A 7 -3.70 0.29 4.72
N HIS A 8 -2.84 -0.50 5.36
CA HIS A 8 -2.71 -0.62 6.81
C HIS A 8 -1.50 0.19 7.28
N VAL A 9 -1.70 1.14 8.17
CA VAL A 9 -0.63 1.99 8.74
C VAL A 9 -0.10 1.41 10.05
N GLY A 10 1.18 1.65 10.35
CA GLY A 10 1.79 1.24 11.62
C GLY A 10 2.16 -0.24 11.66
N VAL A 11 2.25 -0.89 10.49
CA VAL A 11 2.62 -2.30 10.35
C VAL A 11 4.08 -2.45 10.72
N ARG A 12 4.39 -3.38 11.64
CA ARG A 12 5.76 -3.72 12.05
C ARG A 12 6.28 -4.96 11.33
N TRP A 13 5.38 -5.87 11.01
CA TRP A 13 5.63 -7.11 10.28
C TRP A 13 4.33 -7.56 9.64
N PHE A 14 4.42 -8.39 8.61
CA PHE A 14 3.27 -9.10 8.04
C PHE A 14 3.74 -10.38 7.35
N SER A 15 2.84 -11.35 7.18
CA SER A 15 3.11 -12.58 6.44
C SER A 15 2.05 -12.81 5.38
N LEU A 16 2.48 -13.38 4.26
CA LEU A 16 1.60 -13.86 3.19
C LEU A 16 1.86 -15.34 2.99
N SER A 17 0.81 -16.15 3.02
CA SER A 17 0.90 -17.59 2.82
C SER A 17 -0.10 -18.07 1.79
N ASN A 18 0.27 -19.14 1.08
CA ASN A 18 -0.66 -19.88 0.24
C ASN A 18 -1.49 -20.87 1.08
N ARG A 19 -2.34 -21.66 0.42
CA ARG A 19 -3.18 -22.68 1.07
C ARG A 19 -2.41 -23.87 1.66
N THR A 20 -1.13 -24.03 1.33
CA THR A 20 -0.24 -25.08 1.85
C THR A 20 0.71 -24.54 2.92
N ASN A 21 0.45 -23.35 3.47
CA ASN A 21 1.27 -22.65 4.47
C ASN A 21 2.70 -22.30 4.03
N HIS A 22 3.01 -22.33 2.73
CA HIS A 22 4.25 -21.75 2.23
C HIS A 22 4.07 -20.27 1.97
N GLY A 23 5.06 -19.45 2.28
CA GLY A 23 4.89 -18.02 2.29
C GLY A 23 6.14 -17.18 2.47
N LEU A 24 5.90 -15.89 2.66
CA LEU A 24 6.90 -14.88 2.97
C LEU A 24 6.50 -14.16 4.24
N TYR A 25 7.44 -14.03 5.16
CA TYR A 25 7.36 -13.17 6.33
C TYR A 25 8.20 -11.92 6.08
N PHE A 26 7.60 -10.75 6.28
CA PHE A 26 8.26 -9.46 6.14
C PHE A 26 8.43 -8.82 7.51
N GLN A 27 9.66 -8.50 7.89
CA GLN A 27 10.00 -7.67 9.04
C GLN A 27 10.38 -6.28 8.55
N LEU A 28 9.73 -5.24 9.09
CA LEU A 28 10.02 -3.85 8.74
C LEU A 28 10.96 -3.23 9.78
N ASP A 29 11.88 -2.36 9.34
CA ASP A 29 12.82 -1.66 10.22
C ASP A 29 12.14 -0.68 11.18
N LYS A 30 10.97 -0.19 10.79
CA LYS A 30 10.08 0.68 11.56
C LYS A 30 8.62 0.46 11.14
N PRO A 31 7.64 1.02 11.88
CA PRO A 31 6.26 0.98 11.45
C PRO A 31 6.06 1.68 10.09
N LEU A 32 5.56 0.96 9.09
CA LEU A 32 5.31 1.47 7.73
C LEU A 32 3.84 1.28 7.34
N MET A 33 3.48 1.72 6.13
CA MET A 33 2.18 1.44 5.53
C MET A 33 2.31 0.28 4.54
N VAL A 34 1.40 -0.69 4.62
CA VAL A 34 1.39 -1.87 3.76
C VAL A 34 0.02 -2.04 3.13
N THR A 35 0.01 -2.25 1.81
CA THR A 35 -1.19 -2.62 1.05
C THR A 35 -0.95 -3.97 0.39
N VAL A 36 -1.95 -4.85 0.48
CA VAL A 36 -1.96 -6.16 -0.20
C VAL A 36 -3.26 -6.27 -0.98
N THR A 37 -3.16 -6.47 -2.29
CA THR A 37 -4.32 -6.42 -3.21
C THR A 37 -4.06 -7.27 -4.45
N PRO A 38 -5.08 -7.80 -5.14
CA PRO A 38 -4.87 -8.48 -6.42
C PRO A 38 -4.68 -7.51 -7.60
N HIS A 39 -4.81 -6.20 -7.40
CA HIS A 39 -4.80 -5.18 -8.46
C HIS A 39 -3.54 -4.29 -8.41
N ARG A 40 -2.98 -3.91 -9.57
CA ARG A 40 -1.91 -2.91 -9.60
C ARG A 40 -2.51 -1.51 -9.41
N SER A 41 -1.79 -0.61 -8.74
CA SER A 41 -2.24 0.78 -8.54
C SER A 41 -2.49 1.51 -9.87
N THR A 42 -1.74 1.18 -10.92
CA THR A 42 -1.98 1.70 -12.29
C THR A 42 -3.33 1.28 -12.85
N ASP A 43 -3.75 0.04 -12.60
CA ASP A 43 -5.01 -0.51 -13.10
C ASP A 43 -6.20 0.10 -12.33
N ILE A 44 -6.04 0.27 -11.01
CA ILE A 44 -7.01 0.98 -10.15
C ILE A 44 -7.18 2.43 -10.63
N ALA A 45 -6.08 3.14 -10.89
CA ALA A 45 -6.12 4.54 -11.31
C ALA A 45 -6.75 4.74 -12.70
N ALA A 46 -6.53 3.80 -13.63
CA ALA A 46 -7.07 3.86 -14.98
C ALA A 46 -8.56 3.49 -15.06
N ALA A 47 -9.07 2.68 -14.14
CA ALA A 47 -10.44 2.20 -14.17
C ALA A 47 -11.45 3.30 -13.78
N THR A 48 -12.51 3.44 -14.59
CA THR A 48 -13.62 4.37 -14.28
C THR A 48 -14.66 3.74 -13.36
N HIS A 49 -14.88 2.43 -13.49
CA HIS A 49 -15.85 1.63 -12.74
C HIS A 49 -15.21 0.31 -12.31
N ASN A 50 -15.67 -0.24 -11.18
CA ASN A 50 -15.15 -1.48 -10.61
C ASN A 50 -15.30 -2.69 -11.54
N VAL A 51 -16.36 -2.74 -12.35
CA VAL A 51 -16.61 -3.82 -13.32
C VAL A 51 -15.53 -3.94 -14.39
N PHE A 52 -14.72 -2.90 -14.60
CA PHE A 52 -13.61 -2.93 -15.55
C PHE A 52 -12.27 -3.30 -14.91
N LEU A 53 -12.22 -3.37 -13.57
CA LEU A 53 -11.01 -3.71 -12.86
C LEU A 53 -10.75 -5.21 -12.99
N LYS A 54 -9.56 -5.56 -13.46
CA LYS A 54 -9.13 -6.94 -13.63
C LYS A 54 -7.99 -7.24 -12.69
N GLU A 55 -8.04 -8.39 -12.03
CA GLU A 55 -6.94 -8.87 -11.21
C GLU A 55 -5.68 -9.02 -12.05
N SER A 56 -4.54 -8.72 -11.44
CA SER A 56 -3.23 -8.75 -12.10
C SER A 56 -2.67 -10.17 -12.29
N GLY A 57 -3.39 -11.19 -11.83
CA GLY A 57 -2.91 -12.57 -11.71
C GLY A 57 -1.85 -12.77 -10.61
N ASN A 58 -1.49 -11.73 -9.87
CA ASN A 58 -0.50 -11.75 -8.80
C ASN A 58 -1.06 -11.14 -7.51
N THR A 59 -0.46 -11.49 -6.38
CA THR A 59 -0.61 -10.69 -5.15
C THR A 59 0.31 -9.48 -5.26
N VAL A 60 -0.25 -8.28 -5.33
CA VAL A 60 0.49 -7.03 -5.36
C VAL A 60 0.68 -6.55 -3.94
N VAL A 61 1.95 -6.44 -3.52
CA VAL A 61 2.36 -5.97 -2.20
C VAL A 61 3.07 -4.64 -2.36
N THR A 62 2.58 -3.62 -1.67
CA THR A 62 3.21 -2.29 -1.61
C THR A 62 3.61 -2.00 -0.17
N ILE A 63 4.90 -1.71 0.06
CA ILE A 63 5.45 -1.31 1.36
C ILE A 63 5.93 0.13 1.23
N ASP A 64 5.12 1.06 1.72
CA ASP A 64 5.37 2.49 1.61
C ASP A 64 6.21 2.99 2.79
N ALA A 65 7.33 3.64 2.47
CA ALA A 65 8.14 4.37 3.46
C ALA A 65 7.34 5.50 4.14
N THR A 66 6.47 6.13 3.35
CA THR A 66 5.59 7.22 3.74
C THR A 66 4.45 7.30 2.72
N HIS A 67 3.27 7.67 3.18
CA HIS A 67 2.08 7.78 2.35
C HIS A 67 1.39 9.11 2.67
N ARG A 68 0.97 9.83 1.63
CA ARG A 68 0.33 11.14 1.78
C ARG A 68 -1.05 10.96 2.40
N GLY A 69 -1.42 11.81 3.37
CA GLY A 69 -2.80 11.85 3.84
C GLY A 69 -3.79 12.15 2.71
N VAL A 70 -5.03 11.65 2.83
CA VAL A 70 -6.07 11.78 1.79
C VAL A 70 -6.58 13.22 1.65
N GLY A 71 -6.91 13.88 2.77
CA GLY A 71 -7.51 15.22 2.77
C GLY A 71 -8.97 15.21 2.30
N THR A 72 -9.53 16.39 1.99
CA THR A 72 -10.91 16.53 1.48
C THR A 72 -11.00 17.47 0.28
N ALA A 73 -9.92 17.56 -0.51
CA ALA A 73 -9.76 18.49 -1.63
C ALA A 73 -10.76 18.33 -2.79
N SER A 74 -11.66 17.34 -2.73
CA SER A 74 -12.80 17.25 -3.65
C SER A 74 -13.79 18.41 -3.45
N CYS A 75 -14.01 18.83 -2.21
CA CYS A 75 -14.82 19.98 -1.83
C CYS A 75 -14.47 20.39 -0.40
N GLY A 76 -13.26 20.92 -0.21
CA GLY A 76 -12.71 21.19 1.11
C GLY A 76 -11.20 21.43 1.09
N PRO A 77 -10.57 21.54 2.26
CA PRO A 77 -9.13 21.73 2.35
C PRO A 77 -8.37 20.51 1.84
N ASP A 78 -7.18 20.78 1.33
CA ASP A 78 -6.20 19.73 1.06
C ASP A 78 -5.70 19.08 2.37
N THR A 79 -4.93 18.00 2.22
CA THR A 79 -4.24 17.32 3.31
C THR A 79 -3.44 18.29 4.17
N LEU A 80 -3.66 18.24 5.48
CA LEU A 80 -2.96 19.06 6.45
C LEU A 80 -1.44 18.90 6.30
N GLU A 81 -0.69 19.98 6.53
CA GLU A 81 0.76 20.04 6.32
C GLU A 81 1.53 18.91 7.05
N LYS A 82 1.08 18.52 8.25
CA LYS A 82 1.66 17.41 9.03
C LYS A 82 1.50 16.02 8.41
N TYR A 83 0.62 15.87 7.42
CA TYR A 83 0.34 14.61 6.70
C TYR A 83 0.78 14.65 5.23
N ARG A 84 1.50 15.71 4.82
CA ARG A 84 2.13 15.79 3.51
C ARG A 84 3.54 15.21 3.55
N ILE A 85 3.95 14.60 2.44
CA ILE A 85 5.32 14.14 2.23
C ILE A 85 6.14 15.35 1.79
N LYS A 86 7.19 15.69 2.54
CA LYS A 86 8.06 16.83 2.24
C LYS A 86 9.21 16.40 1.32
N PRO A 87 9.82 17.30 0.55
CA PRO A 87 11.05 17.00 -0.14
C PRO A 87 12.16 16.60 0.85
N GLY A 88 12.98 15.62 0.49
CA GLY A 88 14.09 15.17 1.32
C GLY A 88 14.48 13.72 1.06
N THR A 89 15.48 13.25 1.81
CA THR A 89 15.91 11.85 1.75
C THR A 89 15.19 11.04 2.82
N TYR A 90 14.48 10.02 2.37
CA TYR A 90 13.85 9.02 3.22
C TYR A 90 14.64 7.72 3.14
N LYS A 91 14.87 7.07 4.28
CA LYS A 91 15.50 5.76 4.36
C LYS A 91 14.55 4.80 5.06
N TRP A 92 14.44 3.60 4.53
CA TRP A 92 13.69 2.49 5.10
C TRP A 92 14.33 1.19 4.62
N SER A 93 14.14 0.13 5.36
CA SER A 93 14.53 -1.21 4.94
C SER A 93 13.54 -2.22 5.50
N TRP A 94 13.54 -3.39 4.89
CA TRP A 94 12.78 -4.54 5.36
C TRP A 94 13.52 -5.80 4.98
N THR A 95 13.20 -6.88 5.67
CA THR A 95 13.74 -8.21 5.39
C THR A 95 12.58 -9.14 5.09
N ALA A 96 12.77 -10.03 4.11
CA ALA A 96 11.81 -11.08 3.78
C ALA A 96 12.44 -12.45 4.06
N LEU A 97 11.69 -13.33 4.71
CA LEU A 97 12.08 -14.72 4.98
C LEU A 97 11.01 -15.63 4.38
N SER A 98 11.41 -16.65 3.63
CA SER A 98 10.50 -17.69 3.17
C SER A 98 10.27 -18.72 4.28
N PHE A 99 9.06 -19.27 4.32
CA PHE A 99 8.69 -20.40 5.17
C PHE A 99 7.78 -21.36 4.40
#